data_AF-A0A536ZAI3-F1
#
_entry.id   AF-A0A536ZAI3-F1
#
_cell.length_a   1.000
_cell.length_b   1.000
_cell.length_c   1.000
_cell.angle_alpha   90.00
_cell.angle_beta   90.00
_cell.angle_gamma   90.00
#
_symmetry.space_group_name_H-M   'P 1'
#
loop_
_entity.id
_entity.type
_entity.pdbx_description
1 polymer ?
#
loop_
_entity_poly.entity_id
_entity_poly.type
_entity_poly.pdbx_seq_one_letter_code
_entity_poly.pdbx_strand_id
1 'polypeptide(L)'
;MIRSTFLTMILAWSGAVWAPIALAETDDSTPPSASSEQAATPYSDAELKSFAVALLEVDRIKTTYAPKLALTLRAQQEVKQAASQEMVQALKQQGMSVDKYQEMLINVQTNPALAGKVDHYLKESAKQKSPDQKGPDQTTPDEMSPDNESSDQKAPIKPKGSKKAEQV
;
A
#
# COMPACT_ATOMS: atom_id res chain seq x y z
N MET A 1 -40.41 31.84 -8.21
CA MET A 1 -39.53 33.02 -8.35
C MET A 1 -39.06 33.12 -9.80
N ILE A 2 -38.39 34.23 -10.15
CA ILE A 2 -38.36 34.80 -11.51
C ILE A 2 -37.53 33.99 -12.51
N ARG A 3 -37.98 33.99 -13.78
CA ARG A 3 -37.28 33.47 -14.97
C ARG A 3 -36.54 34.62 -15.70
N SER A 4 -35.61 34.26 -16.60
CA SER A 4 -34.80 35.16 -17.46
C SER A 4 -33.54 35.73 -16.75
N THR A 5 -32.46 36.10 -17.45
CA THR A 5 -32.33 36.42 -18.89
C THR A 5 -30.94 36.02 -19.45
N PHE A 6 -30.88 35.60 -20.72
CA PHE A 6 -29.62 35.50 -21.48
C PHE A 6 -29.09 36.90 -21.85
N LEU A 7 -27.77 37.09 -21.93
CA LEU A 7 -27.21 38.14 -22.79
C LEU A 7 -25.89 37.71 -23.42
N THR A 8 -25.82 37.90 -24.73
CA THR A 8 -24.71 37.59 -25.63
C THR A 8 -23.67 38.72 -25.68
N MET A 9 -22.39 38.40 -25.91
CA MET A 9 -21.69 39.03 -27.04
C MET A 9 -20.56 38.17 -27.61
N ILE A 10 -20.37 38.29 -28.92
CA ILE A 10 -19.45 37.52 -29.77
C ILE A 10 -18.26 38.42 -30.10
N LEU A 11 -17.06 37.85 -30.21
CA LEU A 11 -16.07 38.39 -31.14
C LEU A 11 -15.45 37.25 -31.97
N ALA A 12 -15.98 37.09 -33.18
CA ALA A 12 -15.38 36.27 -34.21
C ALA A 12 -14.27 37.08 -34.88
N TRP A 13 -13.13 36.45 -35.15
CA TRP A 13 -12.17 36.96 -36.12
C TRP A 13 -11.82 35.85 -37.11
N SER A 14 -12.14 36.09 -38.37
CA SER A 14 -11.94 35.17 -39.49
C SER A 14 -10.91 35.75 -40.45
N GLY A 15 -10.00 34.91 -40.92
CA GLY A 15 -9.01 35.24 -41.95
C GLY A 15 -7.88 34.21 -41.93
N ALA A 16 -7.55 33.51 -43.02
CA ALA A 16 -8.14 33.50 -44.35
C ALA A 16 -8.11 32.07 -44.94
N VAL A 17 -8.99 31.80 -45.92
CA VAL A 17 -8.98 30.54 -46.68
C VAL A 17 -8.17 30.71 -47.95
N TRP A 18 -7.14 29.90 -48.12
CA TRP A 18 -6.65 29.52 -49.44
C TRP A 18 -6.41 28.01 -49.52
N ALA A 19 -7.01 27.40 -50.54
CA ALA A 19 -6.65 26.10 -51.07
C ALA A 19 -6.60 26.25 -52.59
N PRO A 20 -5.63 25.60 -53.25
CA PRO A 20 -6.03 24.45 -54.05
C PRO A 20 -5.25 23.18 -53.68
N ILE A 21 -5.84 22.04 -54.04
CA ILE A 21 -5.35 20.70 -53.76
C ILE A 21 -4.12 20.41 -54.63
N ALA A 22 -3.05 19.91 -54.00
CA ALA A 22 -2.00 19.15 -54.69
C ALA A 22 -2.05 17.70 -54.21
N LEU A 23 -2.31 16.77 -55.14
CA LEU A 23 -2.17 15.34 -54.89
C LEU A 23 -0.69 14.99 -54.95
N ALA A 24 -0.07 14.80 -53.78
CA ALA A 24 1.24 14.20 -53.65
C ALA A 24 1.21 13.25 -52.45
N GLU A 25 1.09 11.95 -52.72
CA GLU A 25 1.52 10.93 -51.78
C GLU A 25 3.03 11.08 -51.58
N THR A 26 3.44 11.43 -50.36
CA THR A 26 4.77 11.06 -49.87
C THR A 26 4.62 10.61 -48.43
N ASP A 27 4.87 9.32 -48.22
CA ASP A 27 4.94 8.68 -46.92
C ASP A 27 6.00 9.36 -46.04
N ASP A 28 5.57 9.96 -44.94
CA ASP A 28 6.37 10.04 -43.73
C ASP A 28 5.48 9.64 -42.55
N SER A 29 5.37 8.33 -42.39
CA SER A 29 4.75 7.71 -41.22
C SER A 29 5.66 7.87 -40.00
N THR A 30 5.85 9.11 -39.51
CA THR A 30 6.32 9.34 -38.14
C THR A 30 5.12 9.21 -37.20
N PRO A 31 4.91 8.07 -36.52
CA PRO A 31 3.92 8.02 -35.44
C PRO A 31 4.33 9.05 -34.39
N PRO A 32 3.40 9.80 -33.79
CA PRO A 32 3.73 10.55 -32.59
C PRO A 32 4.24 9.54 -31.58
N SER A 33 5.52 9.65 -31.20
CA SER A 33 6.06 8.88 -30.09
C SER A 33 5.19 9.18 -28.89
N ALA A 34 4.35 8.21 -28.54
CA ALA A 34 3.80 8.13 -27.21
C ALA A 34 4.99 7.94 -26.29
N SER A 35 5.56 9.06 -25.82
CA SER A 35 6.08 9.11 -24.48
C SER A 35 5.00 8.47 -23.63
N SER A 36 5.28 7.25 -23.17
CA SER A 36 4.50 6.62 -22.13
C SER A 36 4.66 7.54 -20.93
N GLU A 37 3.75 8.51 -20.83
CA GLU A 37 3.52 9.35 -19.69
C GLU A 37 2.97 8.40 -18.63
N GLN A 38 3.91 7.66 -18.04
CA GLN A 38 3.70 6.59 -17.09
C GLN A 38 2.95 7.22 -15.95
N ALA A 39 1.63 7.00 -15.96
CA ALA A 39 0.65 7.87 -15.33
C ALA A 39 1.15 8.27 -13.95
N ALA A 40 1.63 9.50 -13.84
CA ALA A 40 2.35 9.95 -12.67
C ALA A 40 1.37 9.85 -11.51
N THR A 41 1.57 8.83 -10.65
CA THR A 41 0.70 8.65 -9.48
C THR A 41 0.76 9.98 -8.72
N PRO A 42 -0.37 10.65 -8.43
CA PRO A 42 -0.39 12.04 -7.93
C PRO A 42 0.05 12.16 -6.46
N TYR A 43 0.86 11.20 -6.03
CA TYR A 43 1.40 10.95 -4.72
C TYR A 43 2.86 10.55 -4.91
N SER A 44 3.74 11.26 -4.23
CA SER A 44 5.12 10.83 -4.08
C SER A 44 5.18 9.54 -3.29
N ASP A 45 6.17 8.71 -3.58
CA ASP A 45 6.30 7.44 -2.88
C ASP A 45 6.71 7.63 -1.38
N ALA A 46 7.11 8.85 -0.97
CA ALA A 46 7.18 9.28 0.44
C ALA A 46 5.79 9.46 1.08
N GLU A 47 4.83 10.09 0.39
CA GLU A 47 3.43 10.16 0.85
C GLU A 47 2.81 8.76 0.97
N LEU A 48 3.11 7.86 0.03
CA LEU A 48 2.62 6.47 0.07
C LEU A 48 3.21 5.67 1.23
N LYS A 49 4.46 5.93 1.60
CA LYS A 49 5.06 5.35 2.81
C LYS A 49 4.44 5.91 4.10
N SER A 50 4.27 7.23 4.19
CA SER A 50 3.53 7.86 5.31
C SER A 50 2.09 7.33 5.41
N PHE A 51 1.42 7.10 4.27
CA PHE A 51 0.08 6.51 4.23
C PHE A 51 0.05 5.07 4.75
N ALA A 52 0.99 4.23 4.32
CA ALA A 52 1.10 2.86 4.80
C ALA A 52 1.35 2.78 6.31
N VAL A 53 2.19 3.65 6.86
CA VAL A 53 2.39 3.76 8.32
C VAL A 53 1.13 4.29 9.01
N ALA A 54 0.48 5.30 8.45
CA ALA A 54 -0.78 5.84 8.96
C ALA A 54 -1.89 4.78 9.01
N LEU A 55 -2.03 3.91 8.01
CA LEU A 55 -2.98 2.79 8.02
C LEU A 55 -2.76 1.88 9.24
N LEU A 56 -1.51 1.55 9.56
CA LEU A 56 -1.17 0.72 10.73
C LEU A 56 -1.51 1.41 12.05
N GLU A 57 -1.19 2.70 12.22
CA GLU A 57 -1.54 3.43 13.45
C GLU A 57 -3.06 3.65 13.57
N VAL A 58 -3.77 3.90 12.47
CA VAL A 58 -5.24 3.99 12.44
C VAL A 58 -5.88 2.66 12.83
N ASP A 59 -5.37 1.53 12.34
CA ASP A 59 -5.84 0.20 12.73
C ASP A 59 -5.58 -0.09 14.21
N ARG A 60 -4.37 0.22 14.69
CA ARG A 60 -4.01 0.13 16.12
C ARG A 60 -4.94 0.96 17.00
N ILE A 61 -5.27 2.20 16.61
CA ILE A 61 -6.24 3.05 17.32
C ILE A 61 -7.63 2.39 17.29
N LYS A 62 -8.13 1.95 16.11
CA LYS A 62 -9.42 1.25 16.01
C LYS A 62 -9.49 0.05 16.94
N THR A 63 -8.48 -0.82 16.94
CA THR A 63 -8.38 -2.00 17.80
C THR A 63 -8.32 -1.64 19.28
N THR A 64 -7.60 -0.57 19.65
CA THR A 64 -7.51 -0.08 21.05
C THR A 64 -8.83 0.49 21.57
N TYR A 65 -9.62 1.13 20.70
CA TYR A 65 -10.88 1.79 21.06
C TYR A 65 -12.13 0.92 20.84
N ALA A 66 -12.08 -0.11 19.99
CA ALA A 66 -13.17 -1.04 19.73
C ALA A 66 -13.86 -1.59 21.00
N PRO A 67 -13.16 -2.17 22.00
CA PRO A 67 -13.82 -2.67 23.22
C PRO A 67 -14.43 -1.55 24.07
N LYS A 68 -13.91 -0.32 23.98
CA LYS A 68 -14.43 0.84 24.72
C LYS A 68 -15.73 1.39 24.11
N LEU A 69 -16.03 1.09 22.84
CA LEU A 69 -17.25 1.54 22.17
C LEU A 69 -18.50 0.75 22.58
N ALA A 70 -18.34 -0.40 23.24
CA ALA A 70 -19.40 -1.21 23.81
C ALA A 70 -19.99 -0.65 25.14
N LEU A 71 -19.46 0.49 25.62
CA LEU A 71 -19.96 1.19 26.81
C LEU A 71 -21.26 1.96 26.53
N THR A 72 -21.78 2.64 27.57
CA THR A 72 -23.00 3.46 27.49
C THR A 72 -22.88 4.59 26.45
N LEU A 73 -24.02 5.11 25.98
CA LEU A 73 -24.06 6.11 24.89
C LEU A 73 -23.21 7.37 25.17
N ARG A 74 -23.15 7.84 26.43
CA ARG A 74 -22.29 8.96 26.84
C ARG A 74 -20.81 8.59 26.72
N ALA A 75 -20.41 7.49 27.35
CA ALA A 75 -19.03 7.00 27.31
C ALA A 75 -18.58 6.73 25.86
N GLN A 76 -19.47 6.22 25.00
CA GLN A 76 -19.20 6.02 23.58
C GLN A 76 -18.88 7.33 22.84
N GLN A 77 -19.52 8.46 23.17
CA GLN A 77 -19.19 9.76 22.58
C GLN A 77 -17.80 10.24 23.01
N GLU A 78 -17.46 10.13 24.30
CA GLU A 78 -16.14 10.49 24.82
C GLU A 78 -15.02 9.63 24.20
N VAL A 79 -15.25 8.31 24.12
CA VAL A 79 -14.39 7.32 23.47
C VAL A 79 -14.20 7.63 21.98
N LYS A 80 -15.26 8.02 21.26
CA LYS A 80 -15.18 8.45 19.85
C LYS A 80 -14.36 9.73 19.69
N GLN A 81 -14.57 10.75 20.54
CA GLN A 81 -13.82 12.00 20.47
C GLN A 81 -12.32 11.77 20.73
N ALA A 82 -11.98 10.96 21.74
CA ALA A 82 -10.60 10.59 22.02
C ALA A 82 -9.94 9.83 20.85
N ALA A 83 -10.63 8.83 20.27
CA ALA A 83 -10.14 8.10 19.10
C ALA A 83 -9.90 9.02 17.89
N SER A 84 -10.80 9.98 17.64
CA SER A 84 -10.61 10.96 16.56
C SER A 84 -9.43 11.89 16.81
N GLN A 85 -9.18 12.30 18.05
CA GLN A 85 -8.03 13.14 18.39
C GLN A 85 -6.70 12.37 18.21
N GLU A 86 -6.62 11.14 18.71
CA GLU A 86 -5.48 10.24 18.50
C GLU A 86 -5.19 10.03 17.00
N MET A 87 -6.25 9.82 16.20
CA MET A 87 -6.13 9.65 14.75
C MET A 87 -5.56 10.90 14.08
N VAL A 88 -6.07 12.08 14.41
CA VAL A 88 -5.56 13.36 13.90
C VAL A 88 -4.09 13.57 14.28
N GLN A 89 -3.68 13.16 15.49
CA GLN A 89 -2.28 13.26 15.93
C GLN A 89 -1.37 12.27 15.18
N ALA A 90 -1.78 11.01 15.04
CA ALA A 90 -1.02 9.99 14.30
C ALA A 90 -0.80 10.40 12.83
N LEU A 91 -1.83 10.93 12.17
CA LEU A 91 -1.71 11.45 10.80
C LEU A 91 -0.74 12.65 10.73
N LYS A 92 -0.86 13.62 11.64
CA LYS A 92 0.06 14.77 11.71
C LYS A 92 1.51 14.35 11.94
N GLN A 93 1.77 13.32 12.75
CA GLN A 93 3.11 12.78 12.97
C GLN A 93 3.71 12.15 11.70
N GLN A 94 2.88 11.63 10.79
CA GLN A 94 3.30 11.15 9.47
C GLN A 94 3.37 12.27 8.39
N GLY A 95 3.20 13.54 8.79
CA GLY A 95 3.14 14.68 7.86
C GLY A 95 1.84 14.76 7.04
N MET A 96 0.78 14.08 7.48
CA MET A 96 -0.45 13.88 6.71
C MET A 96 -1.67 14.58 7.34
N SER A 97 -2.49 15.21 6.51
CA SER A 97 -3.80 15.74 6.89
C SER A 97 -4.89 14.67 6.81
N VAL A 98 -5.97 14.83 7.60
CA VAL A 98 -7.14 13.93 7.58
C VAL A 98 -7.74 13.83 6.18
N ASP A 99 -7.92 14.97 5.51
CA ASP A 99 -8.44 15.05 4.15
C ASP A 99 -7.57 14.29 3.14
N LYS A 100 -6.24 14.43 3.24
CA LYS A 100 -5.29 13.75 2.35
C LYS A 100 -5.28 12.23 2.58
N TYR A 101 -5.37 11.80 3.84
CA TYR A 101 -5.54 10.39 4.19
C TYR A 101 -6.87 9.84 3.64
N GLN A 102 -7.97 10.59 3.74
CA GLN A 102 -9.27 10.17 3.24
C GLN A 102 -9.34 10.14 1.70
N GLU A 103 -8.70 11.10 1.02
CA GLU A 103 -8.52 11.11 -0.44
C GLU A 103 -7.75 9.86 -0.89
N MET A 104 -6.63 9.55 -0.24
CA MET A 104 -5.82 8.36 -0.52
C MET A 104 -6.58 7.06 -0.28
N LEU A 105 -7.40 6.95 0.78
CA LEU A 105 -8.26 5.78 1.00
C LEU A 105 -9.26 5.53 -0.14
N ILE A 106 -9.76 6.59 -0.79
CA ILE A 106 -10.67 6.47 -1.94
C ILE A 106 -9.86 6.07 -3.18
N ASN A 107 -8.76 6.77 -3.44
CA ASN A 107 -7.95 6.57 -4.64
C ASN A 107 -7.22 5.21 -4.64
N VAL A 108 -6.87 4.67 -3.48
CA VAL A 108 -6.33 3.29 -3.35
C VAL A 108 -7.38 2.23 -3.68
N GLN A 109 -8.65 2.45 -3.36
CA GLN A 109 -9.72 1.51 -3.73
C GLN A 109 -10.06 1.55 -5.23
N THR A 110 -9.96 2.71 -5.86
CA THR A 110 -10.31 2.89 -7.28
C THR A 110 -9.13 2.72 -8.24
N ASN A 111 -7.89 2.74 -7.75
CA ASN A 111 -6.68 2.59 -8.55
C ASN A 111 -5.84 1.36 -8.10
N PRO A 112 -5.87 0.23 -8.83
CA PRO A 112 -5.16 -0.98 -8.42
C PRO A 112 -3.63 -0.84 -8.48
N ALA A 113 -3.09 0.04 -9.33
CA ALA A 113 -1.65 0.33 -9.36
C ALA A 113 -1.22 1.07 -8.09
N LEU A 114 -2.06 1.97 -7.58
CA LEU A 114 -1.83 2.66 -6.31
C LEU A 114 -1.95 1.69 -5.12
N ALA A 115 -2.93 0.79 -5.13
CA ALA A 115 -3.05 -0.26 -4.12
C ALA A 115 -1.81 -1.15 -4.04
N GLY A 116 -1.24 -1.57 -5.18
CA GLY A 116 0.00 -2.35 -5.21
C GLY A 116 1.20 -1.61 -4.60
N LYS A 117 1.34 -0.31 -4.84
CA LYS A 117 2.37 0.52 -4.19
C LYS A 117 2.16 0.61 -2.67
N VAL A 118 0.93 0.81 -2.21
CA VAL A 118 0.63 0.91 -0.77
C VAL A 118 0.84 -0.42 -0.05
N ASP A 119 0.47 -1.56 -0.64
CA ASP A 119 0.75 -2.89 -0.08
C ASP A 119 2.25 -3.14 0.06
N HIS A 120 3.05 -2.78 -0.95
CA HIS A 120 4.51 -2.84 -0.90
C HIS A 120 5.06 -2.06 0.30
N TYR A 121 4.63 -0.80 0.48
CA TYR A 121 5.06 0.01 1.63
C TYR A 121 4.53 -0.52 2.97
N LEU A 122 3.33 -1.08 3.02
CA LEU A 122 2.77 -1.69 4.24
C LEU A 122 3.62 -2.88 4.70
N LYS A 123 3.99 -3.74 3.75
CA LYS A 123 4.86 -4.90 3.97
C LYS A 123 6.28 -4.51 4.35
N GLU A 124 6.83 -3.46 3.74
CA GLU A 124 8.13 -2.91 4.12
C GLU A 124 8.10 -2.28 5.52
N SER A 125 7.11 -1.44 5.84
CA SER A 125 6.94 -0.85 7.17
C SER A 125 6.77 -1.90 8.27
N ALA A 126 6.08 -3.01 7.98
CA ALA A 126 5.97 -4.15 8.91
C ALA A 126 7.31 -4.86 9.14
N LYS A 127 8.11 -5.07 8.09
CA LYS A 127 9.49 -5.59 8.21
C LYS A 127 10.40 -4.64 9.00
N GLN A 128 10.34 -3.33 8.73
CA GLN A 128 11.16 -2.33 9.42
C GLN A 128 10.83 -2.22 10.93
N LYS A 129 9.58 -2.47 11.33
CA LYS A 129 9.18 -2.59 12.76
C LYS A 129 9.62 -3.91 13.42
N SER A 130 10.26 -4.83 12.69
CA SER A 130 10.59 -6.21 13.14
C SER A 130 12.06 -6.58 12.88
N PRO A 131 13.03 -6.15 13.72
CA PRO A 131 14.46 -6.36 13.47
C PRO A 131 14.95 -7.82 13.51
N ASP A 132 14.14 -8.76 14.01
CA ASP A 132 14.61 -10.10 14.43
C ASP A 132 14.51 -11.20 13.36
N GLN A 133 14.10 -10.89 12.12
CA GLN A 133 14.12 -11.87 11.02
C GLN A 133 15.03 -11.46 9.86
N LYS A 134 16.29 -11.88 10.03
CA LYS A 134 17.29 -12.12 8.97
C LYS A 134 16.61 -12.71 7.71
N GLY A 135 16.68 -11.97 6.61
CA GLY A 135 16.27 -12.45 5.27
C GLY A 135 17.15 -13.61 4.78
N PRO A 136 16.73 -14.30 3.70
CA PRO A 136 17.22 -15.63 3.37
C PRO A 136 18.70 -15.62 2.95
N ASP A 137 19.45 -16.55 3.54
CA ASP A 137 20.76 -16.95 3.02
C ASP A 137 20.53 -17.83 1.77
N GLN A 138 20.81 -17.27 0.59
CA GLN A 138 20.84 -17.99 -0.69
C GLN A 138 22.12 -17.65 -1.47
N THR A 139 23.24 -18.15 -0.94
CA THR A 139 24.51 -18.37 -1.64
C THR A 139 25.12 -19.61 -0.99
N THR A 140 25.28 -20.78 -1.60
CA THR A 140 25.40 -21.14 -3.03
C THR A 140 25.18 -22.65 -3.19
N PRO A 141 24.50 -23.17 -4.24
CA PRO A 141 24.55 -24.59 -4.63
C PRO A 141 25.88 -24.93 -5.35
N ASP A 142 26.22 -26.22 -5.43
CA ASP A 142 27.47 -26.81 -5.98
C ASP A 142 28.72 -26.67 -5.09
N GLU A 143 29.66 -27.63 -5.02
CA GLU A 143 29.64 -29.07 -5.33
C GLU A 143 30.87 -29.75 -4.64
N MET A 144 30.74 -31.04 -4.26
CA MET A 144 31.79 -32.05 -3.91
C MET A 144 33.09 -31.61 -3.18
N SER A 145 33.42 -32.24 -2.04
CA SER A 145 33.92 -33.63 -2.09
C SER A 145 33.81 -34.38 -0.75
N PRO A 146 33.89 -35.73 -0.78
CA PRO A 146 33.72 -36.57 0.40
C PRO A 146 35.06 -36.85 1.09
N ASP A 147 35.05 -36.97 2.42
CA ASP A 147 36.04 -37.79 3.11
C ASP A 147 35.41 -38.66 4.19
N ASN A 148 35.97 -39.85 4.28
CA ASN A 148 35.54 -40.98 5.09
C ASN A 148 36.29 -41.00 6.43
N GLU A 149 36.00 -42.00 7.27
CA GLU A 149 36.79 -42.39 8.45
C GLU A 149 36.58 -41.49 9.71
N SER A 150 36.48 -41.99 10.93
CA SER A 150 36.12 -43.26 11.58
C SER A 150 36.34 -43.01 13.09
N SER A 151 35.79 -43.86 13.97
CA SER A 151 35.87 -43.76 15.44
C SER A 151 35.05 -42.57 16.01
N ASP A 152 34.36 -42.68 17.15
CA ASP A 152 34.36 -43.72 18.18
C ASP A 152 32.90 -43.89 18.70
N GLN A 153 32.25 -45.03 18.48
CA GLN A 153 32.20 -46.18 19.40
C GLN A 153 31.34 -45.97 20.68
N LYS A 154 30.16 -46.61 20.66
CA LYS A 154 29.60 -47.42 21.77
C LYS A 154 29.00 -46.72 23.00
N ALA A 155 27.67 -46.58 22.97
CA ALA A 155 26.80 -47.07 24.05
C ALA A 155 25.39 -47.45 23.52
N PRO A 156 24.89 -48.68 23.76
CA PRO A 156 23.54 -49.08 23.36
C PRO A 156 22.54 -48.88 24.50
N ILE A 157 21.28 -48.54 24.19
CA ILE A 157 20.11 -49.46 24.28
C ILE A 157 18.80 -48.73 23.98
N LYS A 158 17.95 -49.37 23.19
CA LYS A 158 16.49 -49.21 23.21
C LYS A 158 15.93 -50.58 23.63
N PRO A 159 14.80 -50.62 24.34
CA PRO A 159 13.68 -51.29 23.70
C PRO A 159 12.34 -50.56 23.84
N LYS A 160 11.42 -50.92 22.95
CA LYS A 160 10.02 -50.52 22.94
C LYS A 160 9.26 -51.15 24.12
N GLY A 161 8.48 -50.31 24.82
CA GLY A 161 7.09 -50.59 25.19
C GLY A 161 6.81 -51.60 26.30
N SER A 162 5.85 -51.24 27.17
CA SER A 162 4.73 -52.10 27.55
C SER A 162 3.62 -51.28 28.21
N LYS A 163 2.39 -51.83 28.16
CA LYS A 163 1.17 -51.24 28.74
C LYS A 163 0.97 -51.73 30.18
N LYS A 164 -0.01 -51.09 30.85
CA LYS A 164 -1.01 -51.67 31.79
C LYS A 164 -0.79 -51.44 33.29
N ALA A 165 -1.91 -51.09 33.97
CA ALA A 165 -2.22 -51.26 35.40
C ALA A 165 -1.43 -50.40 36.41
N GLU A 166 -1.89 -50.14 37.65
CA GLU A 166 -3.21 -50.14 38.32
C GLU A 166 -2.99 -49.73 39.80
N GLN A 167 -3.98 -49.13 40.49
CA GLN A 167 -3.94 -48.69 41.92
C GLN A 167 -2.88 -47.60 42.24
N VAL A 168 -3.19 -46.55 43.00
CA VAL A 168 -3.81 -46.50 44.34
C VAL A 168 -5.03 -45.59 44.38
#